data_AF-Q2Y722-F1
#
_entry.id   AF-Q2Y722-F1
#
_cell.length_a   1.000
_cell.length_b   1.000
_cell.length_c   1.000
_cell.angle_alpha   90.00
_cell.angle_beta   90.00
_cell.angle_gamma   90.00
#
_symmetry.space_group_name_H-M   'P 1'
#
loop_
_entity.id
_entity.type
_entity.pdbx_description
1 polymer ?
#
loop_
_entity_poly.entity_id
_entity_poly.type
_entity_poly.pdbx_seq_one_letter_code
_entity_poly.pdbx_strand_id
1 'polypeptide(L)'
;MGTRKNQSTLTAAEKAAFVGAVKALKANGSYDVFVAQHRTAFLAGVNDPAHGGPAFLPWHREYLRRFERALQQIDPSVSIPYWDWTVDRTTNASIWNANFMGGNGTGPGGRVMTGPFAFSTGEWTLTVLDPGDTDNFLTRAFGAMGALPTQQGVNAAINIVPYDSAPWNRNSSMNTSFRNHLEGIIHNPGHMWVGGSMMAMSSPNDPVFWLHHCNIDRLWAVWQRENPGQNYRPPSGTAGVVNGHGLDDPMPPWNNEASPPTPRDVLDHHALGYTYDDEEEEPPQIVPLTLDAAPFAASIGQAGEVDTYSFVASSQGNYIIETEGSTDVVAALYGPDDANALVAEDDDSGVGRNPRIARDLAPGTYYVRIRHYSGSSTGSYRISVRGSGGPQPGIQTIQINGPAVQGTLSANERDLYTFTVSTSGSHTIETAGSTDCFLTLFGPDSQTAVIAQDDDSGPGTNSRIVQNLGAGVYYVQVRHYSPTGTGAYSVSVRT
;
A
#
# COMPACT_ATOMS: atom_id res chain seq x y z
N MET A 1 -3.34 8.96 -14.09
CA MET A 1 -3.47 10.29 -13.46
C MET A 1 -2.34 10.42 -12.45
N GLY A 2 -2.22 11.53 -11.73
CA GLY A 2 -1.11 11.78 -10.81
C GLY A 2 -1.50 11.65 -9.35
N THR A 3 -0.62 12.09 -8.47
CA THR A 3 -0.90 12.24 -7.03
C THR A 3 -1.69 13.52 -6.79
N ARG A 4 -2.78 13.43 -6.03
CA ARG A 4 -3.59 14.55 -5.54
C ARG A 4 -3.03 15.01 -4.21
N LYS A 5 -2.56 16.25 -4.17
CA LYS A 5 -1.84 16.79 -3.01
C LYS A 5 -2.72 17.65 -2.12
N ASN A 6 -2.35 17.78 -0.85
CA ASN A 6 -2.93 18.78 0.02
C ASN A 6 -2.68 20.18 -0.57
N GLN A 7 -3.71 21.03 -0.64
CA GLN A 7 -3.57 22.39 -1.18
C GLN A 7 -2.46 23.19 -0.48
N SER A 8 -2.20 22.92 0.80
CA SER A 8 -1.25 23.66 1.63
C SER A 8 0.20 23.33 1.29
N THR A 9 0.46 22.13 0.75
CA THR A 9 1.79 21.64 0.37
C THR A 9 2.15 21.98 -1.06
N LEU A 10 1.18 22.42 -1.87
CA LEU A 10 1.43 22.86 -3.24
C LEU A 10 2.43 24.02 -3.29
N THR A 11 3.41 23.87 -4.18
CA THR A 11 4.32 24.93 -4.57
C THR A 11 3.57 26.06 -5.29
N ALA A 12 4.21 27.24 -5.37
CA ALA A 12 3.65 28.36 -6.14
C ALA A 12 3.42 28.02 -7.62
N ALA A 13 4.29 27.18 -8.20
CA ALA A 13 4.17 26.73 -9.58
C ALA A 13 2.96 25.80 -9.77
N GLU A 14 2.74 24.84 -8.87
CA GLU A 14 1.58 23.94 -8.92
C GLU A 14 0.26 24.70 -8.74
N LYS A 15 0.21 25.67 -7.81
CA LYS A 15 -0.96 26.55 -7.66
C LYS A 15 -1.25 27.34 -8.95
N ALA A 16 -0.22 27.88 -9.58
CA ALA A 16 -0.35 28.62 -10.83
C ALA A 16 -0.80 27.72 -12.00
N ALA A 17 -0.24 26.50 -12.11
CA ALA A 17 -0.63 25.52 -13.13
C ALA A 17 -2.10 25.11 -12.99
N PHE A 18 -2.54 24.79 -11.77
CA PHE A 18 -3.94 24.45 -11.50
C PHE A 18 -4.90 25.62 -11.85
N VAL A 19 -4.60 26.83 -11.36
CA VAL A 19 -5.41 28.03 -11.67
C VAL A 19 -5.45 28.30 -13.17
N GLY A 20 -4.30 28.18 -13.85
CA GLY A 20 -4.19 28.37 -15.30
C GLY A 20 -5.06 27.38 -16.08
N ALA A 21 -4.98 26.10 -15.75
CA ALA A 21 -5.78 25.05 -16.38
C ALA A 21 -7.28 25.24 -16.14
N VAL A 22 -7.70 25.59 -14.92
CA VAL A 22 -9.11 25.87 -14.59
C VAL A 22 -9.64 27.06 -15.41
N LYS A 23 -8.89 28.16 -15.47
CA LYS A 23 -9.27 29.34 -16.28
C LYS A 23 -9.33 29.03 -17.77
N ALA A 24 -8.41 28.21 -18.28
CA ALA A 24 -8.44 27.77 -19.66
C ALA A 24 -9.66 26.89 -19.99
N LEU A 25 -10.06 25.98 -19.09
CA LEU A 25 -11.33 25.24 -19.21
C LEU A 25 -12.54 26.18 -19.20
N LYS A 26 -12.51 27.23 -18.38
CA LYS A 26 -13.59 28.22 -18.35
C LYS A 26 -13.66 29.01 -19.65
N ALA A 27 -12.51 29.49 -20.14
CA ALA A 27 -12.43 30.27 -21.37
C ALA A 27 -12.89 29.49 -22.61
N ASN A 28 -12.68 28.17 -22.65
CA ASN A 28 -13.13 27.33 -23.76
C ASN A 28 -14.57 26.80 -23.60
N GLY A 29 -15.28 27.17 -22.51
CA GLY A 29 -16.65 26.77 -22.22
C GLY A 29 -16.82 25.37 -21.63
N SER A 30 -15.77 24.54 -21.58
CA SER A 30 -15.87 23.17 -21.08
C SER A 30 -16.14 23.12 -19.57
N TYR A 31 -15.65 24.10 -18.80
CA TYR A 31 -15.96 24.21 -17.37
C TYR A 31 -17.47 24.29 -17.11
N ASP A 32 -18.20 25.02 -17.96
CA ASP A 32 -19.63 25.26 -17.78
C ASP A 32 -20.47 24.00 -18.04
N VAL A 33 -19.94 23.06 -18.83
CA VAL A 33 -20.56 21.73 -19.00
C VAL A 33 -20.57 20.97 -17.67
N PHE A 34 -19.49 21.04 -16.90
CA PHE A 34 -19.43 20.45 -15.56
C PHE A 34 -20.45 21.10 -14.63
N VAL A 35 -20.47 22.44 -14.55
CA VAL A 35 -21.45 23.17 -13.71
C VAL A 35 -22.89 22.79 -14.07
N ALA A 36 -23.22 22.76 -15.37
CA ALA A 36 -24.53 22.38 -15.86
C ALA A 36 -24.89 20.92 -15.55
N GLN A 37 -23.92 20.01 -15.64
CA GLN A 37 -24.11 18.60 -15.33
C GLN A 37 -24.49 18.39 -13.86
N HIS A 38 -23.71 18.96 -12.93
CA HIS A 38 -24.00 18.85 -11.49
C HIS A 38 -25.35 19.49 -11.12
N ARG A 39 -25.64 20.68 -11.67
CA ARG A 39 -26.95 21.34 -11.51
C ARG A 39 -28.09 20.47 -12.04
N THR A 40 -27.90 19.79 -13.17
CA THR A 40 -28.93 18.92 -13.76
C THR A 40 -29.21 17.70 -12.88
N ALA A 41 -28.19 17.13 -12.23
CA ALA A 41 -28.37 16.05 -11.27
C ALA A 41 -29.26 16.48 -10.10
N PHE A 42 -28.99 17.64 -9.50
CA PHE A 42 -29.84 18.22 -8.44
C PHE A 42 -31.30 18.45 -8.89
N LEU A 43 -31.49 18.99 -10.10
CA LEU A 43 -32.82 19.26 -10.65
C LEU A 43 -33.65 17.99 -10.93
N ALA A 44 -33.02 16.80 -10.95
CA ALA A 44 -33.74 15.53 -11.03
C ALA A 44 -34.51 15.19 -9.74
N GLY A 45 -34.29 15.92 -8.64
CA GLY A 45 -35.10 15.89 -7.43
C GLY A 45 -35.06 14.54 -6.71
N VAL A 46 -36.17 13.80 -6.73
CA VAL A 46 -36.22 12.45 -6.13
C VAL A 46 -35.40 11.42 -6.91
N ASN A 47 -35.05 11.72 -8.17
CA ASN A 47 -34.22 10.90 -9.03
C ASN A 47 -32.78 11.45 -9.14
N ASP A 48 -32.34 12.27 -8.19
CA ASP A 48 -30.99 12.84 -8.16
C ASP A 48 -29.93 11.73 -8.10
N PRO A 49 -29.13 11.55 -9.17
CA PRO A 49 -28.16 10.46 -9.25
C PRO A 49 -26.87 10.74 -8.45
N ALA A 50 -26.66 11.99 -8.04
CA ALA A 50 -25.39 12.48 -7.51
C ALA A 50 -25.45 12.73 -6.00
N HIS A 51 -26.64 12.92 -5.41
CA HIS A 51 -26.79 13.26 -4.00
C HIS A 51 -27.90 12.50 -3.31
N GLY A 52 -27.84 12.48 -1.99
CA GLY A 52 -28.91 11.99 -1.13
C GLY A 52 -29.17 10.50 -1.29
N GLY A 53 -28.21 9.75 -1.81
CA GLY A 53 -28.28 8.31 -2.00
C GLY A 53 -26.90 7.68 -2.21
N PRO A 54 -26.83 6.34 -2.29
CA PRO A 54 -25.58 5.57 -2.28
C PRO A 54 -24.53 5.99 -3.30
N ALA A 55 -24.93 6.39 -4.51
CA ALA A 55 -24.03 6.87 -5.54
C ALA A 55 -23.35 8.22 -5.28
N PHE A 56 -23.65 8.93 -4.18
CA PHE A 56 -23.01 10.21 -3.87
C PHE A 56 -21.47 10.17 -4.00
N LEU A 57 -20.82 9.19 -3.38
CA LEU A 57 -19.37 9.06 -3.41
C LEU A 57 -18.81 8.62 -4.79
N PRO A 58 -19.27 7.51 -5.41
CA PRO A 58 -18.76 7.10 -6.72
C PRO A 58 -19.09 8.10 -7.84
N TRP A 59 -20.24 8.78 -7.78
CA TRP A 59 -20.60 9.79 -8.76
C TRP A 59 -19.62 10.96 -8.72
N HIS A 60 -19.32 11.48 -7.52
CA HIS A 60 -18.36 12.57 -7.36
C HIS A 60 -16.92 12.15 -7.67
N ARG A 61 -16.53 10.89 -7.38
CA ARG A 61 -15.24 10.33 -7.80
C ARG A 61 -15.09 10.32 -9.33
N GLU A 62 -16.10 9.84 -10.06
CA GLU A 62 -16.11 9.86 -11.53
C GLU A 62 -16.13 11.29 -12.08
N TYR A 63 -16.88 12.19 -11.43
CA TYR A 63 -16.95 13.60 -11.79
C TYR A 63 -15.60 14.31 -11.63
N LEU A 64 -14.91 14.09 -10.50
CA LEU A 64 -13.54 14.55 -10.27
C LEU A 64 -12.58 13.97 -11.30
N ARG A 65 -12.66 12.67 -11.59
CA ARG A 65 -11.81 12.01 -12.59
C ARG A 65 -11.94 12.66 -13.97
N ARG A 66 -13.17 12.95 -14.41
CA ARG A 66 -13.41 13.60 -15.70
C ARG A 66 -12.91 15.04 -15.72
N PHE A 67 -13.11 15.78 -14.64
CA PHE A 67 -12.59 17.14 -14.51
C PHE A 67 -11.06 17.17 -14.53
N GLU A 68 -10.41 16.28 -13.79
CA GLU A 68 -8.95 16.12 -13.75
C GLU A 68 -8.37 15.79 -15.12
N ARG A 69 -9.00 14.86 -15.86
CA ARG A 69 -8.61 14.56 -17.24
C ARG A 69 -8.75 15.76 -18.17
N ALA A 70 -9.80 16.56 -18.01
CA ALA A 70 -9.98 17.78 -18.80
C ALA A 70 -8.91 18.83 -18.48
N LEU A 71 -8.50 18.96 -17.20
CA LEU A 71 -7.37 19.80 -16.81
C LEU A 71 -6.06 19.28 -17.42
N GLN A 72 -5.83 17.97 -17.40
CA GLN A 72 -4.63 17.32 -17.95
C GLN A 72 -4.51 17.43 -19.48
N GLN A 73 -5.63 17.61 -20.18
CA GLN A 73 -5.61 17.94 -21.61
C GLN A 73 -5.06 19.35 -21.89
N ILE A 74 -5.11 20.25 -20.91
CA ILE A 74 -4.53 21.59 -20.99
C ILE A 74 -3.10 21.58 -20.44
N ASP A 75 -2.88 21.00 -19.27
CA ASP A 75 -1.58 20.85 -18.63
C ASP A 75 -1.45 19.46 -17.99
N PRO A 76 -0.68 18.54 -18.61
CA PRO A 76 -0.52 17.17 -18.12
C PRO A 76 0.07 17.04 -16.71
N SER A 77 0.68 18.10 -16.16
CA SER A 77 1.24 18.09 -14.81
C SER A 77 0.21 18.34 -13.71
N VAL A 78 -1.01 18.76 -14.08
CA VAL A 78 -2.05 19.16 -13.12
C VAL A 78 -2.79 17.93 -12.57
N SER A 79 -2.88 17.88 -11.24
CA SER A 79 -3.83 17.05 -10.50
C SER A 79 -4.75 17.98 -9.67
N ILE A 80 -5.93 17.50 -9.29
CA ILE A 80 -6.84 18.25 -8.41
C ILE A 80 -6.29 18.19 -6.98
N PRO A 81 -5.94 19.32 -6.34
CA PRO A 81 -5.57 19.31 -4.93
C PRO A 81 -6.79 19.09 -4.04
N TYR A 82 -6.60 18.58 -2.83
CA TYR A 82 -7.66 18.52 -1.83
C TYR A 82 -7.52 19.63 -0.79
N TRP A 83 -8.65 20.14 -0.32
CA TRP A 83 -8.71 21.08 0.80
C TRP A 83 -9.00 20.34 2.10
N ASP A 84 -7.97 20.15 2.91
CA ASP A 84 -8.15 19.65 4.27
C ASP A 84 -8.62 20.76 5.22
N TRP A 85 -9.94 20.96 5.25
CA TRP A 85 -10.61 21.91 6.13
C TRP A 85 -10.60 21.49 7.61
N THR A 86 -10.07 20.31 7.98
CA THR A 86 -9.85 19.98 9.41
C THR A 86 -8.67 20.76 9.98
N VAL A 87 -7.68 21.05 9.12
CA VAL A 87 -6.46 21.80 9.42
C VAL A 87 -6.58 23.26 8.94
N ASP A 88 -6.78 23.47 7.64
CA ASP A 88 -6.89 24.79 7.01
C ASP A 88 -8.30 25.37 7.14
N ARG A 89 -8.69 25.65 8.38
CA ARG A 89 -10.08 25.97 8.76
C ARG A 89 -10.41 27.46 8.94
N THR A 90 -9.47 28.35 8.65
CA THR A 90 -9.62 29.79 8.91
C THR A 90 -9.83 30.58 7.61
N THR A 91 -10.42 31.77 7.72
CA THR A 91 -10.62 32.68 6.58
C THR A 91 -9.33 33.22 5.98
N ASN A 92 -8.20 33.04 6.68
CA ASN A 92 -6.87 33.49 6.25
C ASN A 92 -5.95 32.30 5.87
N ALA A 93 -6.51 31.09 5.77
CA ALA A 93 -5.76 29.92 5.32
C ALA A 93 -5.19 30.12 3.90
N SER A 94 -4.07 29.46 3.59
CA SER A 94 -3.31 29.67 2.36
C SER A 94 -4.09 29.36 1.07
N ILE A 95 -5.16 28.57 1.18
CA ILE A 95 -6.10 28.30 0.08
C ILE A 95 -6.77 29.58 -0.43
N TRP A 96 -7.07 30.53 0.48
CA TRP A 96 -7.81 31.76 0.19
C TRP A 96 -6.92 32.93 -0.27
N ASN A 97 -5.63 32.68 -0.47
CA ASN A 97 -4.70 33.70 -0.96
C ASN A 97 -5.07 34.15 -2.38
N ALA A 98 -4.71 35.39 -2.71
CA ALA A 98 -5.01 36.01 -4.00
C ALA A 98 -4.27 35.36 -5.20
N ASN A 99 -3.29 34.49 -4.96
CA ASN A 99 -2.64 33.69 -6.00
C ASN A 99 -3.24 32.29 -6.17
N PHE A 100 -4.33 31.97 -5.44
CA PHE A 100 -5.00 30.67 -5.52
C PHE A 100 -6.52 30.80 -5.59
N MET A 101 -7.30 30.49 -4.54
CA MET A 101 -8.77 30.54 -4.65
C MET A 101 -9.36 31.94 -4.51
N GLY A 102 -8.60 32.93 -4.02
CA GLY A 102 -9.15 34.24 -3.64
C GLY A 102 -9.96 34.19 -2.34
N GLY A 103 -10.23 35.35 -1.77
CA GLY A 103 -10.78 35.47 -0.41
C GLY A 103 -12.30 35.36 -0.32
N ASN A 104 -12.82 35.86 0.82
CA ASN A 104 -14.26 35.96 1.10
C ASN A 104 -14.95 37.00 0.19
N GLY A 105 -16.28 36.97 0.16
CA GLY A 105 -17.11 38.00 -0.45
C GLY A 105 -17.07 39.31 0.34
N THR A 106 -16.46 40.34 -0.22
CA THR A 106 -16.38 41.68 0.40
C THR A 106 -17.01 42.78 -0.46
N GLY A 107 -17.38 42.46 -1.70
CA GLY A 107 -18.11 43.36 -2.58
C GLY A 107 -19.63 43.36 -2.34
N PRO A 108 -20.36 44.24 -3.04
CA PRO A 108 -21.82 44.23 -3.03
C PRO A 108 -22.37 42.84 -3.36
N GLY A 109 -23.42 42.40 -2.65
CA GLY A 109 -24.02 41.08 -2.84
C GLY A 109 -23.15 39.91 -2.38
N GLY A 110 -22.09 40.14 -1.60
CA GLY A 110 -21.15 39.08 -1.20
C GLY A 110 -20.20 38.66 -2.31
N ARG A 111 -19.98 39.53 -3.30
CA ARG A 111 -19.06 39.29 -4.43
C ARG A 111 -17.62 39.10 -3.97
N VAL A 112 -16.95 38.08 -4.51
CA VAL A 112 -15.51 37.85 -4.33
C VAL A 112 -14.72 38.93 -5.09
N MET A 113 -13.82 39.62 -4.38
CA MET A 113 -13.09 40.77 -4.90
C MET A 113 -11.59 40.52 -5.11
N THR A 114 -11.07 39.36 -4.73
CA THR A 114 -9.65 39.02 -4.81
C THR A 114 -9.44 37.66 -5.46
N GLY A 115 -8.25 37.45 -6.02
CA GLY A 115 -7.88 36.19 -6.63
C GLY A 115 -8.22 36.07 -8.12
N PRO A 116 -7.77 34.97 -8.75
CA PRO A 116 -7.92 34.74 -10.19
C PRO A 116 -9.39 34.58 -10.65
N PHE A 117 -10.28 34.24 -9.72
CA PHE A 117 -11.70 33.98 -9.98
C PHE A 117 -12.62 35.16 -9.60
N ALA A 118 -12.05 36.31 -9.22
CA ALA A 118 -12.82 37.52 -8.98
C ALA A 118 -13.41 38.06 -10.30
N PHE A 119 -14.65 38.55 -10.26
CA PHE A 119 -15.33 39.06 -11.47
C PHE A 119 -14.58 40.18 -12.18
N SER A 120 -13.79 40.98 -11.44
CA SER A 120 -12.99 42.09 -11.99
C SER A 120 -11.87 41.65 -12.93
N THR A 121 -11.49 40.36 -12.97
CA THR A 121 -10.52 39.84 -13.94
C THR A 121 -11.10 39.79 -15.35
N GLY A 122 -12.44 39.73 -15.49
CA GLY A 122 -13.12 39.48 -16.76
C GLY A 122 -13.00 38.03 -17.26
N GLU A 123 -12.36 37.15 -16.48
CA GLU A 123 -12.08 35.76 -16.88
C GLU A 123 -12.96 34.74 -16.14
N TRP A 124 -13.77 35.19 -15.18
CA TRP A 124 -14.63 34.33 -14.35
C TRP A 124 -16.06 34.87 -14.21
N THR A 125 -16.76 34.94 -15.35
CA THR A 125 -18.20 35.24 -15.39
C THR A 125 -19.00 33.94 -15.24
N LEU A 126 -19.94 33.92 -14.30
CA LEU A 126 -20.85 32.78 -14.13
C LEU A 126 -21.93 32.82 -15.20
N THR A 127 -22.07 31.73 -15.95
CA THR A 127 -22.95 31.60 -17.12
C THR A 127 -24.03 30.54 -16.89
N VAL A 128 -23.78 29.57 -16.02
CA VAL A 128 -24.74 28.57 -15.58
C VAL A 128 -25.22 28.96 -14.19
N LEU A 129 -26.46 29.43 -14.09
CA LEU A 129 -27.06 29.96 -12.86
C LEU A 129 -28.26 29.11 -12.42
N ASP A 130 -28.55 29.13 -11.12
CA ASP A 130 -29.74 28.48 -10.58
C ASP A 130 -31.02 29.24 -10.98
N PRO A 131 -32.19 28.58 -11.02
CA PRO A 131 -33.44 29.25 -11.35
C PRO A 131 -33.74 30.43 -10.40
N GLY A 132 -33.78 31.64 -10.95
CA GLY A 132 -34.04 32.87 -10.19
C GLY A 132 -32.80 33.68 -9.83
N ASP A 133 -31.60 33.12 -9.98
CA ASP A 133 -30.35 33.85 -9.76
C ASP A 133 -30.04 34.78 -10.93
N THR A 134 -29.59 35.99 -10.61
CA THR A 134 -29.20 37.02 -11.59
C THR A 134 -27.75 37.49 -11.44
N ASP A 135 -27.11 37.15 -10.31
CA ASP A 135 -25.71 37.46 -10.08
C ASP A 135 -24.81 36.55 -10.92
N ASN A 136 -24.07 37.14 -11.86
CA ASN A 136 -23.18 36.44 -12.78
C ASN A 136 -21.72 36.44 -12.30
N PHE A 137 -21.50 36.60 -11.00
CA PHE A 137 -20.19 36.66 -10.37
C PHE A 137 -20.11 35.73 -9.17
N LEU A 138 -18.89 35.28 -8.86
CA LEU A 138 -18.62 34.43 -7.72
C LEU A 138 -18.96 35.16 -6.40
N THR A 139 -19.72 34.50 -5.52
CA THR A 139 -20.04 34.99 -4.18
C THR A 139 -19.59 34.00 -3.11
N ARG A 140 -19.17 34.51 -1.94
CA ARG A 140 -18.78 33.71 -0.77
C ARG A 140 -19.16 34.44 0.52
N ALA A 141 -19.44 33.70 1.58
CA ALA A 141 -19.78 34.24 2.89
C ALA A 141 -19.24 33.33 4.01
N PHE A 142 -17.91 33.34 4.19
CA PHE A 142 -17.21 32.43 5.10
C PHE A 142 -17.79 32.41 6.52
N GLY A 143 -18.20 31.22 6.97
CA GLY A 143 -18.70 30.96 8.31
C GLY A 143 -20.09 31.53 8.63
N ALA A 144 -20.76 32.16 7.66
CA ALA A 144 -22.07 32.78 7.91
C ALA A 144 -23.18 31.76 8.19
N MET A 145 -23.09 30.57 7.59
CA MET A 145 -24.11 29.52 7.65
C MET A 145 -23.66 28.26 8.40
N GLY A 146 -22.49 28.26 9.05
CA GLY A 146 -22.01 27.09 9.77
C GLY A 146 -20.52 27.11 10.08
N ALA A 147 -20.03 26.01 10.65
CA ALA A 147 -18.62 25.80 10.96
C ALA A 147 -18.07 24.65 10.12
N LEU A 148 -16.77 24.71 9.77
CA LEU A 148 -16.09 23.60 9.13
C LEU A 148 -16.03 22.38 10.07
N PRO A 149 -16.14 21.16 9.53
CA PRO A 149 -16.02 19.96 10.34
C PRO A 149 -14.63 19.86 10.99
N THR A 150 -14.55 19.04 12.03
CA THR A 150 -13.32 18.86 12.83
C THR A 150 -12.70 17.50 12.54
N GLN A 151 -11.42 17.33 12.86
CA GLN A 151 -10.77 16.02 12.78
C GLN A 151 -11.51 14.98 13.64
N GLN A 152 -12.04 15.37 14.79
CA GLN A 152 -12.86 14.48 15.62
C GLN A 152 -14.13 14.02 14.90
N GLY A 153 -14.80 14.92 14.17
CA GLY A 153 -15.96 14.58 13.35
C GLY A 153 -15.60 13.62 12.21
N VAL A 154 -14.48 13.86 11.53
CA VAL A 154 -13.95 12.95 10.50
C VAL A 154 -13.67 11.57 11.10
N ASN A 155 -12.94 11.48 12.22
CA ASN A 155 -12.64 10.21 12.87
C ASN A 155 -13.92 9.46 13.28
N ALA A 156 -14.95 10.17 13.74
CA ALA A 156 -16.24 9.57 14.04
C ALA A 156 -16.92 9.00 12.77
N ALA A 157 -16.87 9.72 11.66
CA ALA A 157 -17.43 9.26 10.38
C ALA A 157 -16.72 8.00 9.86
N ILE A 158 -15.39 7.94 9.93
CA ILE A 158 -14.59 6.80 9.44
C ILE A 158 -14.94 5.48 10.14
N ASN A 159 -15.41 5.54 11.39
CA ASN A 159 -15.79 4.35 12.17
C ASN A 159 -17.21 3.83 11.88
N ILE A 160 -17.97 4.49 11.00
CA ILE A 160 -19.34 4.08 10.70
C ILE A 160 -19.34 2.98 9.66
N VAL A 161 -20.04 1.89 9.96
CA VAL A 161 -20.28 0.77 9.05
C VAL A 161 -21.77 0.38 9.12
N PRO A 162 -22.36 -0.13 8.03
CA PRO A 162 -21.78 -0.37 6.69
C PRO A 162 -21.64 0.92 5.84
N TYR A 163 -21.17 0.77 4.59
CA TYR A 163 -21.08 1.85 3.58
C TYR A 163 -22.36 2.71 3.52
N ASP A 164 -23.52 2.09 3.40
CA ASP A 164 -24.82 2.74 3.47
C ASP A 164 -25.85 1.74 4.02
N SER A 165 -27.03 2.23 4.42
CA SER A 165 -28.15 1.42 4.89
C SER A 165 -29.47 1.83 4.24
N ALA A 166 -30.45 0.92 4.27
CA ALA A 166 -31.83 1.21 3.87
C ALA A 166 -32.36 2.42 4.66
N PRO A 167 -33.19 3.29 4.06
CA PRO A 167 -33.85 3.13 2.76
C PRO A 167 -33.03 3.66 1.55
N TRP A 168 -31.69 3.72 1.65
CA TRP A 168 -30.80 4.07 0.54
C TRP A 168 -31.04 5.47 -0.01
N ASN A 169 -31.35 6.41 0.90
CA ASN A 169 -31.59 7.80 0.54
C ASN A 169 -31.22 8.74 1.70
N ARG A 170 -31.64 10.00 1.66
CA ARG A 170 -31.39 11.01 2.70
C ARG A 170 -31.90 10.60 4.09
N ASN A 171 -32.87 9.69 4.16
CA ASN A 171 -33.43 9.18 5.41
C ASN A 171 -32.66 7.96 5.97
N SER A 172 -31.60 7.51 5.32
CA SER A 172 -30.71 6.48 5.87
C SER A 172 -30.11 6.97 7.20
N SER A 173 -30.10 6.11 8.23
CA SER A 173 -29.62 6.53 9.56
C SER A 173 -28.15 6.93 9.51
N MET A 174 -27.84 8.14 10.02
CA MET A 174 -26.47 8.66 10.11
C MET A 174 -25.58 7.87 11.08
N ASN A 175 -26.13 6.92 11.86
CA ASN A 175 -25.35 6.04 12.73
C ASN A 175 -25.00 4.69 12.07
N THR A 176 -25.66 4.36 10.95
CA THR A 176 -25.50 3.07 10.26
C THR A 176 -25.34 3.24 8.75
N SER A 177 -24.96 4.44 8.32
CA SER A 177 -24.67 4.78 6.93
C SER A 177 -23.48 5.71 6.92
N PHE A 178 -22.32 5.17 6.54
CA PHE A 178 -21.12 5.98 6.34
C PHE A 178 -21.38 7.07 5.30
N ARG A 179 -21.95 6.69 4.14
CA ARG A 179 -22.29 7.61 3.05
C ARG A 179 -23.16 8.77 3.54
N ASN A 180 -24.27 8.50 4.24
CA ASN A 180 -25.18 9.57 4.66
C ASN A 180 -24.60 10.43 5.80
N HIS A 181 -23.75 9.85 6.67
CA HIS A 181 -23.03 10.62 7.67
C HIS A 181 -21.97 11.53 7.03
N LEU A 182 -21.16 10.99 6.12
CA LEU A 182 -20.15 11.75 5.39
C LEU A 182 -20.80 12.86 4.56
N GLU A 183 -21.90 12.58 3.86
CA GLU A 183 -22.64 13.59 3.09
C GLU A 183 -23.25 14.67 4.00
N GLY A 184 -24.00 14.27 5.03
CA GLY A 184 -24.79 15.18 5.84
C GLY A 184 -24.04 15.95 6.93
N ILE A 185 -23.06 15.31 7.58
CA ILE A 185 -22.38 15.83 8.78
C ILE A 185 -20.98 16.36 8.45
N ILE A 186 -20.37 15.90 7.35
CA ILE A 186 -18.99 16.26 7.00
C ILE A 186 -18.94 17.13 5.74
N HIS A 187 -19.53 16.67 4.64
CA HIS A 187 -19.55 17.39 3.36
C HIS A 187 -20.42 18.65 3.40
N ASN A 188 -21.69 18.54 3.80
CA ASN A 188 -22.62 19.68 3.79
C ASN A 188 -22.10 20.91 4.56
N PRO A 189 -21.49 20.78 5.76
CA PRO A 189 -20.91 21.93 6.45
C PRO A 189 -19.77 22.62 5.70
N GLY A 190 -19.04 21.94 4.81
CA GLY A 190 -18.04 22.55 3.94
C GLY A 190 -18.66 23.52 2.94
N HIS A 191 -19.73 23.08 2.26
CA HIS A 191 -20.55 23.94 1.39
C HIS A 191 -21.14 25.14 2.17
N MET A 192 -21.74 24.87 3.33
CA MET A 192 -22.35 25.89 4.20
C MET A 192 -21.35 26.90 4.72
N TRP A 193 -20.14 26.46 5.09
CA TRP A 193 -19.12 27.37 5.57
C TRP A 193 -18.62 28.30 4.48
N VAL A 194 -18.42 27.83 3.24
CA VAL A 194 -18.02 28.72 2.14
C VAL A 194 -19.14 29.71 1.79
N GLY A 195 -20.39 29.24 1.75
CA GLY A 195 -21.54 30.07 1.44
C GLY A 195 -21.57 30.56 -0.01
N GLY A 196 -22.47 31.50 -0.32
CA GLY A 196 -22.57 32.09 -1.65
C GLY A 196 -22.76 31.04 -2.74
N SER A 197 -21.94 31.11 -3.80
CA SER A 197 -22.02 30.18 -4.93
C SER A 197 -21.86 28.72 -4.52
N MET A 198 -21.11 28.39 -3.46
CA MET A 198 -20.99 27.01 -2.97
C MET A 198 -22.29 26.43 -2.39
N MET A 199 -23.31 27.25 -2.11
CA MET A 199 -24.62 26.75 -1.63
C MET A 199 -25.61 26.43 -2.76
N ALA A 200 -25.28 26.80 -4.00
CA ALA A 200 -26.13 26.60 -5.15
C ALA A 200 -26.08 25.16 -5.67
N MET A 201 -27.10 24.74 -6.43
CA MET A 201 -27.05 23.53 -7.27
C MET A 201 -25.93 23.66 -8.32
N SER A 202 -25.65 24.88 -8.76
CA SER A 202 -24.50 25.24 -9.57
C SER A 202 -23.22 25.53 -8.76
N SER A 203 -23.06 24.94 -7.57
CA SER A 203 -21.88 25.11 -6.71
C SER A 203 -20.51 24.90 -7.36
N PRO A 204 -20.35 24.08 -8.42
CA PRO A 204 -19.09 24.04 -9.17
C PRO A 204 -18.71 25.38 -9.82
N ASN A 205 -19.57 26.40 -9.85
CA ASN A 205 -19.17 27.77 -10.22
C ASN A 205 -18.03 28.33 -9.36
N ASP A 206 -17.90 27.85 -8.12
CA ASP A 206 -16.73 28.12 -7.28
C ASP A 206 -15.68 27.02 -7.47
N PRO A 207 -14.45 27.33 -7.94
CA PRO A 207 -13.39 26.34 -8.09
C PRO A 207 -13.03 25.58 -6.81
N VAL A 208 -13.33 26.13 -5.62
CA VAL A 208 -13.11 25.40 -4.36
C VAL A 208 -14.00 24.17 -4.22
N PHE A 209 -15.09 24.05 -4.99
CA PHE A 209 -15.91 22.85 -5.09
C PHE A 209 -15.04 21.61 -5.35
N TRP A 210 -14.13 21.70 -6.32
CA TRP A 210 -13.28 20.58 -6.72
C TRP A 210 -12.33 20.17 -5.60
N LEU A 211 -11.78 21.15 -4.87
CA LEU A 211 -10.88 20.89 -3.75
C LEU A 211 -11.62 20.31 -2.54
N HIS A 212 -12.85 20.77 -2.29
CA HIS A 212 -13.71 20.24 -1.24
C HIS A 212 -14.08 18.78 -1.53
N HIS A 213 -14.60 18.50 -2.72
CA HIS A 213 -14.97 17.15 -3.15
C HIS A 213 -13.77 16.21 -3.27
N CYS A 214 -12.60 16.73 -3.67
CA CYS A 214 -11.36 15.95 -3.67
C CYS A 214 -10.99 15.47 -2.26
N ASN A 215 -11.26 16.27 -1.21
CA ASN A 215 -11.09 15.82 0.17
C ASN A 215 -12.18 14.84 0.62
N ILE A 216 -13.43 14.98 0.15
CA ILE A 216 -14.49 13.99 0.44
C ILE A 216 -14.14 12.63 -0.18
N ASP A 217 -13.63 12.63 -1.41
CA ASP A 217 -13.16 11.44 -2.10
C ASP A 217 -11.97 10.78 -1.38
N ARG A 218 -11.04 11.61 -0.88
CA ARG A 218 -9.93 11.16 -0.02
C ARG A 218 -10.42 10.47 1.25
N LEU A 219 -11.40 11.08 1.94
CA LEU A 219 -11.98 10.49 3.15
C LEU A 219 -12.70 9.17 2.86
N TRP A 220 -13.28 9.00 1.67
CA TRP A 220 -13.81 7.71 1.25
C TRP A 220 -12.69 6.68 1.03
N ALA A 221 -11.60 7.04 0.36
CA ALA A 221 -10.43 6.17 0.21
C ALA A 221 -9.87 5.72 1.59
N VAL A 222 -9.73 6.66 2.54
CA VAL A 222 -9.36 6.35 3.93
C VAL A 222 -10.35 5.35 4.54
N TRP A 223 -11.66 5.59 4.44
CA TRP A 223 -12.66 4.67 4.98
C TRP A 223 -12.58 3.26 4.38
N GLN A 224 -12.32 3.14 3.07
CA GLN A 224 -12.17 1.85 2.39
C GLN A 224 -10.97 1.07 2.93
N ARG A 225 -9.85 1.75 3.21
CA ARG A 225 -8.65 1.16 3.80
C ARG A 225 -8.87 0.74 5.26
N GLU A 226 -9.50 1.59 6.08
CA GLU A 226 -9.74 1.31 7.49
C GLU A 226 -10.85 0.26 7.73
N ASN A 227 -11.70 -0.01 6.73
CA ASN A 227 -12.84 -0.94 6.84
C ASN A 227 -12.81 -2.03 5.76
N PRO A 228 -11.75 -2.86 5.69
CA PRO A 228 -11.63 -3.91 4.68
C PRO A 228 -12.81 -4.88 4.77
N GLY A 229 -13.45 -5.14 3.62
CA GLY A 229 -14.64 -6.00 3.53
C GLY A 229 -15.99 -5.27 3.66
N GLN A 230 -16.01 -3.98 4.01
CA GLN A 230 -17.20 -3.16 3.91
C GLN A 230 -17.43 -2.71 2.46
N ASN A 231 -17.98 -3.63 1.66
CA ASN A 231 -18.27 -3.37 0.25
C ASN A 231 -19.37 -2.31 0.08
N TYR A 232 -19.38 -1.68 -1.09
CA TYR A 232 -20.45 -0.79 -1.52
C TYR A 232 -21.84 -1.42 -1.28
N ARG A 233 -22.78 -0.57 -0.86
CA ARG A 233 -24.18 -0.93 -0.63
C ARG A 233 -25.04 0.19 -1.23
N PRO A 234 -26.15 -0.14 -1.91
CA PRO A 234 -26.77 -1.45 -2.02
C PRO A 234 -26.18 -2.33 -3.15
N PRO A 235 -26.33 -3.67 -3.07
CA PRO A 235 -26.08 -4.54 -4.22
C PRO A 235 -27.02 -4.22 -5.38
N SER A 236 -26.64 -4.63 -6.58
CA SER A 236 -27.43 -4.48 -7.81
C SER A 236 -28.79 -5.16 -7.70
N GLY A 237 -29.82 -4.52 -8.27
CA GLY A 237 -31.19 -5.04 -8.25
C GLY A 237 -31.92 -4.91 -6.91
N THR A 238 -31.37 -4.19 -5.93
CA THR A 238 -32.07 -3.92 -4.67
C THR A 238 -33.34 -3.10 -4.91
N ALA A 239 -34.49 -3.62 -4.49
CA ALA A 239 -35.79 -2.99 -4.72
C ALA A 239 -35.92 -1.64 -3.99
N GLY A 240 -36.59 -0.68 -4.63
CA GLY A 240 -36.85 0.64 -4.05
C GLY A 240 -35.64 1.59 -4.04
N VAL A 241 -34.53 1.20 -4.67
CA VAL A 241 -33.36 2.06 -4.90
C VAL A 241 -33.59 2.85 -6.19
N VAL A 242 -33.29 4.14 -6.15
CA VAL A 242 -33.35 5.02 -7.34
C VAL A 242 -32.30 4.55 -8.35
N ASN A 243 -32.66 4.50 -9.63
CA ASN A 243 -31.73 4.09 -10.70
C ASN A 243 -30.45 4.94 -10.68
N GLY A 244 -29.31 4.28 -10.79
CA GLY A 244 -27.99 4.93 -10.73
C GLY A 244 -27.31 4.80 -9.36
N HIS A 245 -28.03 4.32 -8.33
CA HIS A 245 -27.47 4.08 -7.00
C HIS A 245 -27.17 2.60 -6.70
N GLY A 246 -27.60 1.65 -7.54
CA GLY A 246 -27.18 0.25 -7.43
C GLY A 246 -25.72 0.06 -7.84
N LEU A 247 -25.05 -0.95 -7.29
CA LEU A 247 -23.62 -1.23 -7.55
C LEU A 247 -23.25 -1.30 -9.05
N ASP A 248 -24.11 -1.92 -9.87
CA ASP A 248 -23.92 -2.07 -11.32
C ASP A 248 -24.82 -1.14 -12.14
N ASP A 249 -25.49 -0.17 -11.50
CA ASP A 249 -26.33 0.78 -12.22
C ASP A 249 -25.44 1.82 -12.93
N PRO A 250 -25.65 2.08 -14.22
CA PRO A 250 -25.02 3.20 -14.90
C PRO A 250 -25.35 4.53 -14.21
N MET A 251 -24.33 5.32 -13.86
CA MET A 251 -24.52 6.61 -13.19
C MET A 251 -24.87 7.70 -14.22
N PRO A 252 -26.07 8.30 -14.19
CA PRO A 252 -26.40 9.43 -15.07
C PRO A 252 -25.54 10.66 -14.78
N PRO A 253 -25.19 11.48 -15.78
CA PRO A 253 -25.68 11.45 -17.16
C PRO A 253 -24.87 10.54 -18.10
N TRP A 254 -23.91 9.78 -17.57
CA TRP A 254 -23.01 8.93 -18.37
C TRP A 254 -23.64 7.60 -18.77
N ASN A 255 -24.90 7.38 -18.41
CA ASN A 255 -25.67 6.16 -18.67
C ASN A 255 -25.89 5.84 -20.16
N ASN A 256 -25.65 6.80 -21.06
CA ASN A 256 -25.76 6.62 -22.51
C ASN A 256 -24.40 6.46 -23.21
N GLU A 257 -23.29 6.40 -22.47
CA GLU A 257 -21.97 6.17 -23.04
C GLU A 257 -21.81 4.72 -23.55
N ALA A 258 -20.83 4.48 -24.42
CA ALA A 258 -20.55 3.13 -24.94
C ALA A 258 -20.15 2.15 -23.81
N SER A 259 -19.56 2.68 -22.74
CA SER A 259 -19.23 1.94 -21.52
C SER A 259 -19.57 2.84 -20.32
N PRO A 260 -20.84 2.86 -19.89
CA PRO A 260 -21.28 3.72 -18.81
C PRO A 260 -20.57 3.37 -17.50
N PRO A 261 -20.03 4.35 -16.76
CA PRO A 261 -19.45 4.11 -15.45
C PRO A 261 -20.56 3.75 -14.45
N THR A 262 -20.28 2.73 -13.66
CA THR A 262 -21.09 2.28 -12.52
C THR A 262 -20.34 2.54 -11.21
N PRO A 263 -21.00 2.48 -10.04
CA PRO A 263 -20.30 2.50 -8.76
C PRO A 263 -19.17 1.46 -8.67
N ARG A 264 -19.36 0.26 -9.23
CA ARG A 264 -18.33 -0.80 -9.24
C ARG A 264 -17.04 -0.34 -9.91
N ASP A 265 -17.14 0.38 -11.03
CA ASP A 265 -15.99 0.75 -11.86
C ASP A 265 -15.05 1.76 -11.19
N VAL A 266 -15.51 2.41 -10.12
CA VAL A 266 -14.79 3.48 -9.43
C VAL A 266 -14.50 3.18 -7.96
N LEU A 267 -14.76 1.96 -7.49
CA LEU A 267 -14.49 1.60 -6.09
C LEU A 267 -12.99 1.68 -5.76
N ASP A 268 -12.15 1.22 -6.68
CA ASP A 268 -10.69 1.28 -6.52
C ASP A 268 -10.14 2.52 -7.23
N HIS A 269 -9.73 3.52 -6.47
CA HIS A 269 -9.14 4.73 -7.04
C HIS A 269 -7.73 4.53 -7.60
N HIS A 270 -6.99 3.52 -7.14
CA HIS A 270 -5.68 3.17 -7.69
C HIS A 270 -5.85 2.62 -9.10
N ALA A 271 -6.89 1.81 -9.34
CA ALA A 271 -7.26 1.34 -10.69
C ALA A 271 -7.68 2.48 -11.64
N LEU A 272 -8.18 3.60 -11.10
CA LEU A 272 -8.44 4.81 -11.88
C LEU A 272 -7.14 5.58 -12.19
N GLY A 273 -6.04 5.24 -11.51
CA GLY A 273 -4.70 5.72 -11.76
C GLY A 273 -4.35 7.01 -11.03
N TYR A 274 -4.88 7.25 -9.83
CA TYR A 274 -4.46 8.36 -8.96
C TYR A 274 -4.28 7.88 -7.51
N THR A 275 -3.54 8.65 -6.73
CA THR A 275 -3.31 8.46 -5.29
C THR A 275 -3.44 9.79 -4.56
N TYR A 276 -3.48 9.78 -3.23
CA TYR A 276 -3.35 10.96 -2.38
C TYR A 276 -1.95 11.05 -1.75
N ASP A 277 -1.45 12.26 -1.49
CA ASP A 277 -0.10 12.45 -0.92
C ASP A 277 0.03 12.08 0.56
N ASP A 278 -1.10 11.86 1.24
CA ASP A 278 -1.17 11.38 2.62
C ASP A 278 -1.77 9.98 2.73
N GLU A 279 -1.90 9.28 1.61
CA GLU A 279 -1.95 7.83 1.66
C GLU A 279 -0.60 7.37 2.19
N GLU A 280 -0.61 6.83 3.41
CA GLU A 280 0.44 5.90 3.83
C GLU A 280 0.57 4.89 2.71
N GLU A 281 1.79 4.69 2.18
CA GLU A 281 2.06 3.57 1.28
C GLU A 281 1.40 2.35 1.91
N GLU A 282 0.47 1.72 1.19
CA GLU A 282 -0.21 0.51 1.65
C GLU A 282 0.84 -0.36 2.35
N PRO A 283 0.67 -0.73 3.63
CA PRO A 283 1.65 -1.56 4.31
C PRO A 283 1.91 -2.74 3.38
N PRO A 284 3.18 -3.00 3.00
CA PRO A 284 3.49 -3.78 1.82
C PRO A 284 2.70 -5.08 1.87
N GLN A 285 1.86 -5.30 0.86
CA GLN A 285 0.91 -6.40 0.85
C GLN A 285 1.68 -7.69 1.17
N ILE A 286 1.43 -8.28 2.34
CA ILE A 286 2.15 -9.48 2.76
C ILE A 286 1.61 -10.65 1.94
N VAL A 287 2.36 -11.06 0.91
CA VAL A 287 1.96 -12.16 0.03
C VAL A 287 2.29 -13.51 0.68
N PRO A 288 1.31 -14.38 0.96
CA PRO A 288 1.59 -15.69 1.54
C PRO A 288 2.23 -16.60 0.48
N LEU A 289 3.40 -17.17 0.82
CA LEU A 289 4.10 -18.19 0.08
C LEU A 289 3.76 -19.56 0.65
N THR A 290 3.57 -20.53 -0.25
CA THR A 290 3.40 -21.94 0.10
C THR A 290 4.76 -22.63 0.06
N LEU A 291 5.11 -23.36 1.13
CA LEU A 291 6.33 -24.16 1.18
C LEU A 291 6.37 -25.16 0.01
N ASP A 292 7.54 -25.31 -0.60
CA ASP A 292 7.84 -26.23 -1.70
C ASP A 292 7.01 -26.03 -2.99
N ALA A 293 6.29 -24.91 -3.10
CA ALA A 293 5.61 -24.52 -4.31
C ALA A 293 6.59 -24.00 -5.37
N ALA A 294 6.10 -23.89 -6.62
CA ALA A 294 6.87 -23.27 -7.69
C ALA A 294 7.20 -21.80 -7.35
N PRO A 295 8.36 -21.27 -7.79
CA PRO A 295 8.74 -19.89 -7.53
C PRO A 295 7.68 -18.88 -7.98
N PHE A 296 7.25 -18.04 -7.04
CA PHE A 296 6.28 -16.98 -7.25
C PHE A 296 6.93 -15.84 -8.03
N ALA A 297 6.32 -15.43 -9.15
CA ALA A 297 6.83 -14.34 -9.98
C ALA A 297 6.41 -12.98 -9.44
N ALA A 298 7.36 -12.06 -9.34
CA ALA A 298 7.16 -10.69 -8.86
C ALA A 298 8.09 -9.71 -9.58
N SER A 299 7.97 -8.43 -9.23
CA SER A 299 8.87 -7.39 -9.69
C SER A 299 8.89 -6.22 -8.74
N ILE A 300 10.08 -5.69 -8.49
CA ILE A 300 10.25 -4.33 -7.97
C ILE A 300 9.83 -3.38 -9.10
N GLY A 301 8.59 -2.92 -9.06
CA GLY A 301 7.95 -2.03 -10.02
C GLY A 301 8.31 -0.56 -9.86
N GLN A 302 8.74 -0.13 -8.67
CA GLN A 302 9.22 1.23 -8.39
C GLN A 302 10.56 1.24 -7.63
N ALA A 303 11.37 2.26 -7.89
CA ALA A 303 12.63 2.44 -7.19
C ALA A 303 12.39 2.68 -5.69
N GLY A 304 13.04 1.88 -4.85
CA GLY A 304 12.88 1.95 -3.40
C GLY A 304 11.74 1.11 -2.82
N GLU A 305 10.95 0.46 -3.67
CA GLU A 305 9.90 -0.49 -3.26
C GLU A 305 10.48 -1.70 -2.52
N VAL A 306 9.68 -2.23 -1.58
CA VAL A 306 9.98 -3.44 -0.81
C VAL A 306 8.78 -4.38 -0.86
N ASP A 307 8.94 -5.51 -1.55
CA ASP A 307 7.93 -6.57 -1.57
C ASP A 307 8.01 -7.39 -0.28
N THR A 308 6.87 -7.62 0.38
CA THR A 308 6.83 -8.40 1.62
C THR A 308 6.04 -9.70 1.42
N TYR A 309 6.58 -10.80 1.90
CA TYR A 309 6.00 -12.14 1.82
C TYR A 309 5.87 -12.73 3.22
N SER A 310 5.00 -13.73 3.39
CA SER A 310 4.97 -14.56 4.60
C SER A 310 4.95 -16.04 4.28
N PHE A 311 5.44 -16.87 5.19
CA PHE A 311 5.23 -18.32 5.16
C PHE A 311 5.13 -18.87 6.57
N VAL A 312 4.51 -20.04 6.72
CA VAL A 312 4.38 -20.73 8.01
C VAL A 312 5.39 -21.85 8.10
N ALA A 313 6.32 -21.77 9.04
CA ALA A 313 7.12 -22.92 9.45
C ALA A 313 6.26 -23.76 10.41
N SER A 314 5.74 -24.91 9.96
CA SER A 314 4.88 -25.76 10.79
C SER A 314 5.65 -26.63 11.78
N SER A 315 6.94 -26.86 11.51
CA SER A 315 7.84 -27.67 12.33
C SER A 315 9.21 -27.02 12.44
N GLN A 316 9.93 -27.31 13.53
CA GLN A 316 11.33 -26.90 13.63
C GLN A 316 12.15 -27.63 12.55
N GLY A 317 12.98 -26.91 11.80
CA GLY A 317 13.80 -27.50 10.75
C GLY A 317 14.47 -26.48 9.87
N ASN A 318 15.19 -26.94 8.86
CA ASN A 318 15.89 -26.08 7.93
C ASN A 318 14.93 -25.58 6.84
N TYR A 319 14.92 -24.27 6.63
CA TYR A 319 14.15 -23.60 5.59
C TYR A 319 15.09 -22.79 4.72
N ILE A 320 14.86 -22.87 3.41
CA ILE A 320 15.62 -22.16 2.38
C ILE A 320 14.68 -21.17 1.71
N ILE A 321 15.02 -19.88 1.82
CA ILE A 321 14.39 -18.78 1.11
C ILE A 321 15.37 -18.38 0.01
N GLU A 322 14.93 -18.44 -1.23
CA GLU A 322 15.77 -18.12 -2.39
C GLU A 322 15.01 -17.29 -3.41
N THR A 323 15.76 -16.47 -4.14
CA THR A 323 15.24 -15.76 -5.31
C THR A 323 15.97 -16.19 -6.58
N GLU A 324 15.31 -16.02 -7.72
CA GLU A 324 15.88 -16.29 -9.04
C GLU A 324 15.50 -15.18 -10.02
N GLY A 325 16.36 -14.99 -11.03
CA GLY A 325 16.20 -13.94 -12.04
C GLY A 325 17.48 -13.18 -12.33
N SER A 326 17.39 -12.17 -13.20
CA SER A 326 18.51 -11.30 -13.57
C SER A 326 18.63 -10.05 -12.68
N THR A 327 17.63 -9.78 -11.85
CA THR A 327 17.58 -8.57 -11.02
C THR A 327 18.38 -8.78 -9.73
N ASP A 328 19.15 -7.77 -9.38
CA ASP A 328 20.03 -7.75 -8.20
C ASP A 328 19.19 -7.35 -6.99
N VAL A 329 18.78 -8.32 -6.18
CA VAL A 329 17.83 -8.12 -5.06
C VAL A 329 18.47 -8.51 -3.73
N VAL A 330 17.92 -8.01 -2.63
CA VAL A 330 18.33 -8.33 -1.26
C VAL A 330 17.14 -8.89 -0.51
N ALA A 331 17.34 -9.97 0.24
CA ALA A 331 16.31 -10.60 1.05
C ALA A 331 16.59 -10.44 2.54
N ALA A 332 15.60 -10.01 3.32
CA ALA A 332 15.64 -9.98 4.76
C ALA A 332 14.50 -10.83 5.35
N LEU A 333 14.83 -11.77 6.23
CA LEU A 333 13.93 -12.69 6.92
C LEU A 333 13.65 -12.18 8.34
N TYR A 334 12.38 -12.17 8.75
CA TYR A 334 11.91 -11.75 10.07
C TYR A 334 11.01 -12.82 10.71
N GLY A 335 10.98 -12.89 12.04
CA GLY A 335 10.09 -13.77 12.81
C GLY A 335 10.79 -14.50 13.97
N PRO A 336 10.16 -15.55 14.53
CA PRO A 336 8.78 -15.97 14.28
C PRO A 336 7.75 -14.97 14.85
N ASP A 337 6.59 -14.86 14.21
CA ASP A 337 5.38 -14.12 14.61
C ASP A 337 5.58 -12.62 14.89
N ASP A 338 6.74 -12.08 14.54
CA ASP A 338 7.08 -10.66 14.60
C ASP A 338 7.72 -10.22 13.28
N ALA A 339 7.02 -9.37 12.52
CA ALA A 339 7.46 -8.85 11.23
C ALA A 339 8.63 -7.86 11.32
N ASN A 340 9.10 -7.52 12.52
CA ASN A 340 10.21 -6.59 12.78
C ASN A 340 11.41 -7.26 13.47
N ALA A 341 11.29 -8.50 13.93
CA ALA A 341 12.39 -9.26 14.52
C ALA A 341 13.27 -9.88 13.43
N LEU A 342 14.36 -9.21 13.05
CA LEU A 342 15.27 -9.67 12.01
C LEU A 342 15.94 -11.00 12.41
N VAL A 343 15.84 -12.00 11.54
CA VAL A 343 16.46 -13.33 11.67
C VAL A 343 17.73 -13.42 10.83
N ALA A 344 17.66 -12.98 9.58
CA ALA A 344 18.78 -13.04 8.64
C ALA A 344 18.57 -12.06 7.48
N GLU A 345 19.65 -11.62 6.86
CA GLU A 345 19.64 -10.88 5.59
C GLU A 345 20.73 -11.47 4.69
N ASP A 346 20.49 -11.47 3.39
CA ASP A 346 21.43 -11.93 2.37
C ASP A 346 21.17 -11.20 1.04
N ASP A 347 22.20 -11.02 0.22
CA ASP A 347 22.13 -10.36 -1.10
C ASP A 347 22.71 -11.20 -2.25
N ASP A 348 23.75 -12.00 -2.03
CA ASP A 348 24.44 -12.68 -3.14
C ASP A 348 24.84 -14.16 -2.92
N SER A 349 24.34 -14.82 -1.87
CA SER A 349 24.67 -16.22 -1.60
C SER A 349 23.97 -17.25 -2.51
N GLY A 350 23.06 -16.81 -3.39
CA GLY A 350 22.30 -17.65 -4.33
C GLY A 350 22.86 -17.66 -5.76
N VAL A 351 22.03 -18.06 -6.73
CA VAL A 351 22.46 -18.14 -8.14
C VAL A 351 22.55 -16.74 -8.74
N GLY A 352 23.74 -16.37 -9.23
CA GLY A 352 23.96 -15.06 -9.84
C GLY A 352 24.15 -13.98 -8.78
N ARG A 353 23.26 -12.98 -8.76
CA ARG A 353 23.23 -11.91 -7.74
C ARG A 353 21.96 -11.98 -6.90
N ASN A 354 21.47 -13.19 -6.70
CA ASN A 354 20.25 -13.43 -5.96
C ASN A 354 20.61 -13.91 -4.56
N PRO A 355 19.83 -13.54 -3.54
CA PRO A 355 20.00 -14.02 -2.18
C PRO A 355 19.50 -15.45 -1.99
N ARG A 356 20.13 -16.14 -1.05
CA ARG A 356 19.76 -17.47 -0.53
C ARG A 356 19.97 -17.54 0.98
N ILE A 357 18.88 -17.45 1.73
CA ILE A 357 18.87 -17.61 3.19
C ILE A 357 18.51 -19.06 3.54
N ALA A 358 19.43 -19.78 4.18
CA ALA A 358 19.17 -21.10 4.79
C ALA A 358 19.27 -21.01 6.31
N ARG A 359 18.19 -21.31 7.04
CA ARG A 359 18.11 -21.19 8.50
C ARG A 359 17.29 -22.29 9.14
N ASP A 360 17.71 -22.72 10.32
CA ASP A 360 16.90 -23.56 11.19
C ASP A 360 15.88 -22.69 11.92
N LEU A 361 14.61 -22.83 11.55
CA LEU A 361 13.51 -22.00 12.04
C LEU A 361 12.66 -22.80 13.03
N ALA A 362 12.27 -22.18 14.14
CA ALA A 362 11.25 -22.71 15.04
C ALA A 362 9.85 -22.57 14.41
N PRO A 363 8.84 -23.36 14.84
CA PRO A 363 7.48 -23.21 14.35
C PRO A 363 6.95 -21.79 14.57
N GLY A 364 6.29 -21.24 13.56
CA GLY A 364 5.74 -19.87 13.59
C GLY A 364 5.60 -19.28 12.20
N THR A 365 5.08 -18.06 12.14
CA THR A 365 4.95 -17.28 10.90
C THR A 365 6.22 -16.46 10.69
N TYR A 366 6.80 -16.53 9.49
CA TYR A 366 7.96 -15.73 9.11
C TYR A 366 7.61 -14.80 7.97
N TYR A 367 8.36 -13.69 7.88
CA TYR A 367 8.16 -12.64 6.90
C TYR A 367 9.45 -12.42 6.11
N VAL A 368 9.35 -12.31 4.78
CA VAL A 368 10.51 -12.04 3.91
C VAL A 368 10.29 -10.72 3.21
N ARG A 369 11.25 -9.80 3.33
CA ARG A 369 11.26 -8.53 2.60
C ARG A 369 12.27 -8.62 1.47
N ILE A 370 11.84 -8.33 0.26
CA ILE A 370 12.69 -8.27 -0.93
C ILE A 370 12.75 -6.82 -1.41
N ARG A 371 13.97 -6.32 -1.63
CA ARG A 371 14.20 -5.00 -2.23
C ARG A 371 15.24 -5.12 -3.33
N HIS A 372 15.28 -4.15 -4.24
CA HIS A 372 16.41 -4.03 -5.15
C HIS A 372 17.69 -3.66 -4.36
N TYR A 373 18.86 -4.18 -4.77
CA TYR A 373 20.15 -3.84 -4.14
C TYR A 373 20.43 -2.34 -4.24
N SER A 374 20.32 -1.78 -5.45
CA SER A 374 20.27 -0.34 -5.71
C SER A 374 18.88 0.24 -5.41
N GLY A 375 18.81 1.27 -4.56
CA GLY A 375 17.56 1.98 -4.25
C GLY A 375 16.98 2.82 -5.39
N SER A 376 17.63 2.87 -6.56
CA SER A 376 17.18 3.63 -7.74
C SER A 376 16.76 2.76 -8.93
N SER A 377 16.69 1.45 -8.75
CA SER A 377 16.50 0.49 -9.83
C SER A 377 15.30 -0.43 -9.58
N THR A 378 14.78 -0.98 -10.67
CA THR A 378 13.57 -1.81 -10.74
C THR A 378 13.89 -3.10 -11.51
N GLY A 379 13.10 -4.15 -11.33
CA GLY A 379 13.31 -5.38 -12.09
C GLY A 379 12.46 -6.56 -11.62
N SER A 380 12.31 -7.56 -12.49
CA SER A 380 11.56 -8.78 -12.22
C SER A 380 12.41 -9.83 -11.51
N TYR A 381 11.80 -10.60 -10.62
CA TYR A 381 12.42 -11.73 -9.94
C TYR A 381 11.37 -12.80 -9.64
N ARG A 382 11.80 -13.95 -9.14
CA ARG A 382 10.91 -14.95 -8.55
C ARG A 382 11.42 -15.34 -7.18
N ILE A 383 10.53 -15.66 -6.26
CA ILE A 383 10.85 -16.10 -4.90
C ILE A 383 10.25 -17.47 -4.61
N SER A 384 11.00 -18.31 -3.92
CA SER A 384 10.50 -19.57 -3.38
C SER A 384 10.97 -19.78 -1.94
N VAL A 385 10.12 -20.45 -1.17
CA VAL A 385 10.50 -20.98 0.14
C VAL A 385 10.40 -22.49 0.07
N ARG A 386 11.49 -23.16 0.41
CA ARG A 386 11.53 -24.60 0.62
C ARG A 386 11.67 -24.86 2.10
N GLY A 387 10.97 -25.85 2.60
CA GLY A 387 11.01 -26.22 4.00
C GLY A 387 10.91 -27.71 4.14
N SER A 388 11.63 -28.29 5.09
CA SER A 388 11.49 -29.72 5.40
C SER A 388 10.18 -30.00 6.16
N GLY A 389 9.02 -29.72 5.54
CA GLY A 389 7.67 -29.99 6.05
C GLY A 389 7.13 -31.39 5.70
N GLY A 390 7.95 -32.23 5.06
CA GLY A 390 7.74 -33.66 4.78
C GLY A 390 9.10 -34.35 4.74
N PRO A 391 9.19 -35.68 4.92
CA PRO A 391 10.39 -36.34 5.45
C PRO A 391 11.61 -36.21 4.51
N GLN A 392 12.53 -35.30 4.85
CA GLN A 392 13.94 -35.48 4.54
C GLN A 392 14.61 -36.26 5.69
N PRO A 393 15.67 -37.04 5.41
CA PRO A 393 16.29 -37.89 6.42
C PRO A 393 16.74 -37.01 7.59
N GLY A 394 16.36 -37.37 8.81
CA GLY A 394 16.83 -36.66 10.00
C GLY A 394 18.35 -36.49 9.98
N ILE A 395 18.84 -35.46 10.69
CA ILE A 395 20.27 -35.19 10.88
C ILE A 395 21.00 -36.52 11.00
N GLN A 396 21.83 -36.83 9.99
CA GLN A 396 22.37 -38.17 9.86
C GLN A 396 23.24 -38.46 11.08
N THR A 397 22.94 -39.58 11.75
CA THR A 397 23.67 -39.97 12.96
C THR A 397 24.99 -40.63 12.60
N ILE A 398 26.10 -40.01 13.00
CA ILE A 398 27.42 -40.63 12.96
C ILE A 398 27.52 -41.61 14.14
N GLN A 399 27.81 -42.87 13.83
CA GLN A 399 28.11 -43.86 14.86
C GLN A 399 29.55 -43.67 15.34
N ILE A 400 29.74 -43.44 16.64
CA ILE A 400 31.08 -43.37 17.24
C ILE A 400 31.79 -44.71 16.99
N ASN A 401 33.05 -44.64 16.51
CA ASN A 401 33.86 -45.78 16.08
C ASN A 401 33.32 -46.55 14.85
N GLY A 402 32.26 -46.04 14.21
CA GLY A 402 31.69 -46.60 12.98
C GLY A 402 32.47 -46.24 11.69
N PRO A 403 31.93 -46.63 10.52
CA PRO A 403 32.44 -46.15 9.24
C PRO A 403 32.21 -44.64 9.08
N ALA A 404 33.08 -43.97 8.32
CA ALA A 404 32.92 -42.56 8.00
C ALA A 404 31.68 -42.35 7.12
N VAL A 405 30.90 -41.32 7.44
CA VAL A 405 29.75 -40.89 6.65
C VAL A 405 30.26 -40.08 5.46
N GLN A 406 29.75 -40.37 4.26
CA GLN A 406 30.15 -39.70 3.03
C GLN A 406 29.21 -38.51 2.75
N GLY A 407 29.77 -37.40 2.28
CA GLY A 407 29.05 -36.18 1.91
C GLY A 407 29.62 -35.52 0.66
N THR A 408 28.91 -34.54 0.11
CA THR A 408 29.38 -33.72 -1.02
C THR A 408 28.91 -32.30 -0.80
N LEU A 409 29.86 -31.36 -0.76
CA LEU A 409 29.60 -29.94 -0.57
C LEU A 409 29.43 -29.24 -1.90
N SER A 410 28.35 -28.48 -2.02
CA SER A 410 28.14 -27.43 -3.01
C SER A 410 28.68 -26.10 -2.48
N ALA A 411 28.73 -25.08 -3.34
CA ALA A 411 29.26 -23.77 -2.94
C ALA A 411 28.39 -23.18 -1.83
N ASN A 412 29.03 -22.69 -0.77
CA ASN A 412 28.40 -22.12 0.43
C ASN A 412 27.43 -23.07 1.17
N GLU A 413 27.50 -24.37 0.89
CA GLU A 413 26.74 -25.41 1.59
C GLU A 413 27.34 -25.72 2.96
N ARG A 414 26.48 -26.16 3.89
CA ARG A 414 26.86 -26.67 5.21
C ARG A 414 26.04 -27.92 5.49
N ASP A 415 26.71 -29.04 5.70
CA ASP A 415 26.08 -30.28 6.12
C ASP A 415 26.09 -30.39 7.64
N LEU A 416 25.02 -30.91 8.23
CA LEU A 416 24.90 -31.11 9.67
C LEU A 416 24.69 -32.59 10.01
N TYR A 417 25.48 -33.07 10.98
CA TYR A 417 25.43 -34.43 11.50
C TYR A 417 25.23 -34.42 13.01
N THR A 418 24.79 -35.56 13.57
CA THR A 418 24.64 -35.74 15.02
C THR A 418 25.33 -37.00 15.50
N PHE A 419 25.79 -37.02 16.74
CA PHE A 419 26.27 -38.23 17.41
C PHE A 419 26.00 -38.15 18.91
N THR A 420 25.83 -39.30 19.55
CA THR A 420 25.53 -39.37 20.99
C THR A 420 26.74 -39.92 21.74
N VAL A 421 27.24 -39.17 22.72
CA VAL A 421 28.27 -39.63 23.65
C VAL A 421 27.56 -40.25 24.85
N SER A 422 27.80 -41.54 25.09
CA SER A 422 27.24 -42.26 26.26
C SER A 422 28.22 -42.36 27.43
N THR A 423 29.51 -42.16 27.19
CA THR A 423 30.56 -42.21 28.21
C THR A 423 31.50 -41.04 28.00
N SER A 424 31.70 -40.24 29.04
CA SER A 424 32.59 -39.09 28.96
C SER A 424 34.03 -39.53 28.64
N GLY A 425 34.69 -38.82 27.74
CA GLY A 425 36.04 -39.18 27.30
C GLY A 425 36.54 -38.28 26.17
N SER A 426 37.77 -38.55 25.73
CA SER A 426 38.33 -37.89 24.56
C SER A 426 37.65 -38.43 23.31
N HIS A 427 37.23 -37.53 22.42
CA HIS A 427 36.63 -37.86 21.14
C HIS A 427 37.34 -37.08 20.04
N THR A 428 37.64 -37.76 18.93
CA THR A 428 38.22 -37.16 17.72
C THR A 428 37.15 -37.11 16.63
N ILE A 429 36.82 -35.91 16.15
CA ILE A 429 35.95 -35.66 15.01
C ILE A 429 36.83 -35.23 13.86
N GLU A 430 36.75 -35.92 12.73
CA GLU A 430 37.68 -35.72 11.61
C GLU A 430 36.95 -35.77 10.27
N THR A 431 37.31 -34.85 9.37
CA THR A 431 36.99 -34.91 7.95
C THR A 431 38.16 -35.46 7.13
N ALA A 432 37.85 -36.10 6.01
CA ALA A 432 38.85 -36.58 5.06
C ALA A 432 38.29 -36.53 3.63
N GLY A 433 39.16 -36.38 2.64
CA GLY A 433 38.81 -36.33 1.22
C GLY A 433 39.71 -35.37 0.46
N SER A 434 39.35 -35.06 -0.77
CA SER A 434 40.05 -34.06 -1.60
C SER A 434 39.56 -32.62 -1.39
N THR A 435 38.51 -32.44 -0.58
CA THR A 435 37.84 -31.16 -0.36
C THR A 435 38.39 -30.50 0.90
N ASP A 436 38.70 -29.20 0.80
CA ASP A 436 39.21 -28.39 1.91
C ASP A 436 38.06 -28.07 2.88
N CYS A 437 37.99 -28.80 3.98
CA CYS A 437 36.85 -28.80 4.89
C CYS A 437 37.12 -27.92 6.11
N PHE A 438 36.07 -27.26 6.60
CA PHE A 438 36.04 -26.57 7.87
C PHE A 438 34.99 -27.23 8.77
N LEU A 439 35.42 -27.66 9.96
CA LEU A 439 34.58 -28.31 10.97
C LEU A 439 34.13 -27.32 12.05
N THR A 440 32.88 -27.46 12.47
CA THR A 440 32.38 -26.88 13.72
C THR A 440 31.68 -27.94 14.55
N LEU A 441 32.06 -28.06 15.82
CA LEU A 441 31.44 -28.93 16.80
C LEU A 441 30.53 -28.12 17.72
N PHE A 442 29.30 -28.59 17.93
CA PHE A 442 28.32 -28.00 18.83
C PHE A 442 27.84 -28.98 19.90
N GLY A 443 27.43 -28.45 21.05
CA GLY A 443 26.70 -29.19 22.09
C GLY A 443 27.20 -28.91 23.52
N PRO A 444 26.88 -29.82 24.47
CA PRO A 444 25.88 -30.87 24.33
C PRO A 444 24.47 -30.28 24.13
N ASP A 445 23.59 -31.08 23.52
CA ASP A 445 22.15 -30.87 23.33
C ASP A 445 21.76 -29.53 22.67
N SER A 446 22.70 -28.92 21.94
CA SER A 446 22.52 -27.67 21.22
C SER A 446 23.23 -27.70 19.87
N GLN A 447 22.50 -27.34 18.82
CA GLN A 447 23.00 -27.24 17.44
C GLN A 447 23.74 -25.93 17.17
N THR A 448 23.76 -25.00 18.13
CA THR A 448 24.31 -23.65 17.97
C THR A 448 25.35 -23.28 19.02
N ALA A 449 25.43 -24.01 20.13
CA ALA A 449 26.45 -23.80 21.15
C ALA A 449 27.80 -24.38 20.68
N VAL A 450 28.64 -23.52 20.09
CA VAL A 450 29.96 -23.91 19.58
C VAL A 450 30.87 -24.37 20.73
N ILE A 451 31.44 -25.57 20.58
CA ILE A 451 32.48 -26.12 21.45
C ILE A 451 33.86 -25.85 20.86
N ALA A 452 34.04 -26.15 19.57
CA ALA A 452 35.32 -26.08 18.89
C ALA A 452 35.12 -25.95 17.36
N GLN A 453 36.14 -25.42 16.70
CA GLN A 453 36.23 -25.28 15.26
C GLN A 453 37.65 -25.62 14.80
N ASP A 454 37.80 -26.13 13.58
CA ASP A 454 39.09 -26.44 12.99
C ASP A 454 38.97 -26.47 11.46
N ASP A 455 40.05 -26.19 10.74
CA ASP A 455 40.12 -26.23 9.27
C ASP A 455 41.26 -27.09 8.71
N ASP A 456 42.41 -27.20 9.38
CA ASP A 456 43.60 -27.81 8.76
C ASP A 456 44.37 -28.82 9.65
N SER A 457 43.81 -29.23 10.79
CA SER A 457 44.48 -30.17 11.70
C SER A 457 44.29 -31.66 11.33
N GLY A 458 43.54 -31.96 10.26
CA GLY A 458 43.24 -33.30 9.77
C GLY A 458 44.11 -33.78 8.60
N PRO A 459 43.72 -34.87 7.90
CA PRO A 459 44.46 -35.37 6.75
C PRO A 459 44.39 -34.42 5.54
N GLY A 460 45.56 -34.00 5.05
CA GLY A 460 45.65 -33.09 3.90
C GLY A 460 45.25 -31.67 4.30
N THR A 461 44.20 -31.14 3.67
CA THR A 461 43.58 -29.83 3.97
C THR A 461 42.23 -30.02 4.69
N ASN A 462 42.06 -31.12 5.42
CA ASN A 462 40.81 -31.37 6.15
C ASN A 462 41.01 -31.05 7.63
N SER A 463 39.91 -31.07 8.38
CA SER A 463 39.88 -30.65 9.77
C SER A 463 39.79 -31.82 10.75
N ARG A 464 40.34 -31.61 11.95
CA ARG A 464 40.29 -32.54 13.08
C ARG A 464 40.10 -31.79 14.40
N ILE A 465 39.04 -32.12 15.12
CA ILE A 465 38.77 -31.64 16.49
C ILE A 465 38.98 -32.79 17.46
N VAL A 466 39.79 -32.59 18.51
CA VAL A 466 39.96 -33.54 19.63
C VAL A 466 39.47 -32.88 20.91
N GLN A 467 38.40 -33.40 21.51
CA GLN A 467 37.76 -32.79 22.68
C GLN A 467 37.34 -33.82 23.73
N ASN A 468 37.50 -33.48 25.01
CA ASN A 468 36.87 -34.23 26.09
C ASN A 468 35.37 -33.87 26.16
N LEU A 469 34.51 -34.79 25.76
CA LEU A 469 33.06 -34.61 25.71
C LEU A 469 32.41 -35.37 26.87
N GLY A 470 31.40 -34.75 27.49
CA GLY A 470 30.52 -35.40 28.47
C GLY A 470 29.40 -36.18 27.79
N ALA A 471 28.62 -36.95 28.56
CA ALA A 471 27.43 -37.60 28.01
C ALA A 471 26.42 -36.57 27.48
N GLY A 472 25.86 -36.81 26.28
CA GLY A 472 24.94 -35.88 25.61
C GLY A 472 24.88 -36.08 24.10
N VAL A 473 24.01 -35.33 23.43
CA VAL A 473 23.92 -35.29 21.97
C VAL A 473 24.76 -34.13 21.44
N TYR A 474 25.60 -34.39 20.44
CA TYR A 474 26.47 -33.40 19.83
C TYR A 474 26.19 -33.29 18.33
N TYR A 475 26.58 -32.17 17.75
CA TYR A 475 26.36 -31.88 16.34
C TYR A 475 27.64 -31.44 15.66
N VAL A 476 27.85 -31.90 14.43
CA VAL A 476 29.02 -31.57 13.61
C VAL A 476 28.52 -30.89 12.35
N GLN A 477 28.95 -29.66 12.12
CA GLN A 477 28.75 -28.99 10.85
C GLN A 477 30.03 -29.07 10.01
N VAL A 478 29.87 -29.46 8.75
CA VAL A 478 30.93 -29.49 7.76
C VAL A 478 30.60 -28.49 6.66
N ARG A 479 31.56 -27.66 6.30
CA ARG A 479 31.47 -26.76 5.15
C ARG A 479 32.80 -26.74 4.40
N HIS A 480 32.82 -26.18 3.20
CA HIS A 480 34.08 -25.90 2.52
C HIS A 480 34.78 -24.71 3.20
N TYR A 481 36.12 -24.73 3.28
CA TYR A 481 36.93 -23.62 3.81
C TYR A 481 36.66 -22.32 3.03
N SER A 482 36.86 -22.38 1.70
CA SER A 482 36.42 -21.36 0.75
C SER A 482 34.89 -21.36 0.54
N PRO A 483 34.21 -20.20 0.58
CA PRO A 483 32.77 -20.08 0.31
C PRO A 483 32.34 -20.54 -1.08
N THR A 484 33.24 -20.52 -2.07
CA THR A 484 32.95 -20.95 -3.45
C THR A 484 33.38 -22.38 -3.74
N GLY A 485 34.03 -23.03 -2.78
CA GLY A 485 34.56 -24.37 -2.97
C GLY A 485 33.48 -25.44 -2.89
N THR A 486 33.70 -26.53 -3.62
CA THR A 486 32.79 -27.67 -3.72
C THR A 486 33.59 -28.96 -3.71
N GLY A 487 32.96 -30.09 -3.40
CA GLY A 487 33.58 -31.41 -3.55
C GLY A 487 33.12 -32.44 -2.54
N ALA A 488 33.54 -33.69 -2.78
CA ALA A 488 33.23 -34.83 -1.91
C ALA A 488 34.12 -34.86 -0.67
N TYR A 489 33.56 -35.28 0.46
CA TYR A 489 34.28 -35.48 1.71
C TYR A 489 33.67 -36.64 2.50
N SER A 490 34.32 -36.98 3.61
CA SER A 490 33.79 -37.90 4.62
C SER A 490 34.01 -37.35 6.01
N VAL A 491 33.16 -37.72 6.97
CA VAL A 491 33.26 -37.31 8.38
C VAL A 491 33.12 -38.52 9.32
N SER A 492 33.91 -38.57 10.38
CA SER A 492 33.86 -39.65 11.38
C SER A 492 34.11 -39.17 12.80
N VAL A 493 33.66 -39.97 13.78
CA VAL A 493 33.89 -39.75 15.21
C VAL A 493 34.56 -40.99 15.82
N ARG A 494 35.66 -40.79 16.56
CA ARG A 494 36.44 -41.84 17.24
C ARG A 494 36.61 -41.51 18.72
N THR A 495 36.74 -42.52 19.58
CA THR A 495 37.11 -42.39 21.00
C THR A 495 38.55 -42.76 21.25
#